data_AF-A0ABD7R2L9-F1
#
_entry.id   AF-A0ABD7R2L9-F1
#
_cell.length_a   1.000
_cell.length_b   1.000
_cell.length_c   1.000
_cell.angle_alpha   90.00
_cell.angle_beta   90.00
_cell.angle_gamma   90.00
#
_symmetry.space_group_name_H-M   'P 1'
#
loop_
_entity.id
_entity.type
_entity.pdbx_description
1 polymer ?
#
loop_
_entity_poly.entity_id
_entity_poly.type
_entity_poly.pdbx_seq_one_letter_code
_entity_poly.pdbx_strand_id
1 'polypeptide(L)'
;MTDRRTFIRPLATRSIVVDVAWAVLAALVFLLPLEVELEHASFFAVLAAAGAIALRRVSPSAAMLMVVVLGIIQVGGGERPSLVDLAIFVVIGTAAVVGTRTEVILSGVLALVAGVGATFYLAVTGFRYLVLLNGPRDQAFLAMAAPVAALLGVWAGGVAVRAFRSRDRESVRRADAEAAASRAEAVASEAEATATRAIDVAESERIRADIARDVHDVVGHSLAVIIAQADSVPFLADEARIREVSATIASTARSSLLEVRQVLGHIDGSGETTDPGSLEEIVQGIRDAGVDVDRTVRGVPVPLRPDTGTAARRVLQEMLTNALRHGAPGLPVVVRETWRSADVVLEVENVVGDGTTGGSGRGIDGMHTRLTALGGSFDAAALDDVFAARARIPFDVQGGPVR
;
A
#
# COMPACT_ATOMS: atom_id res chain seq x y z
N MET A 1 -10.35 -20.33 -42.76
CA MET A 1 -10.87 -19.25 -43.62
C MET A 1 -9.71 -18.38 -44.03
N THR A 2 -9.48 -18.30 -45.33
CA THR A 2 -8.34 -17.66 -46.00
C THR A 2 -8.37 -16.15 -45.81
N ASP A 3 -7.42 -15.65 -45.03
CA ASP A 3 -7.24 -14.22 -44.78
C ASP A 3 -6.79 -13.54 -46.09
N ARG A 4 -7.71 -12.81 -46.74
CA ARG A 4 -7.44 -12.02 -47.93
C ARG A 4 -6.44 -10.94 -47.54
N ARG A 5 -5.16 -11.16 -47.85
CA ARG A 5 -4.11 -10.13 -47.82
C ARG A 5 -4.48 -9.00 -48.79
N THR A 6 -5.30 -8.06 -48.36
CA THR A 6 -5.56 -6.83 -49.10
C THR A 6 -4.26 -6.01 -49.12
N PHE A 7 -3.67 -5.85 -50.31
CA PHE A 7 -2.44 -5.10 -50.56
C PHE A 7 -2.56 -3.57 -50.32
N ILE A 8 -3.75 -3.11 -49.89
CA ILE A 8 -4.13 -1.71 -49.74
C ILE A 8 -4.38 -1.45 -48.26
N ARG A 9 -3.58 -0.56 -47.65
CA ARG A 9 -3.75 -0.18 -46.24
C ARG A 9 -4.83 0.90 -46.10
N PRO A 10 -5.75 0.78 -45.14
CA PRO A 10 -6.71 1.85 -44.86
C PRO A 10 -5.96 3.03 -44.25
N LEU A 11 -5.81 4.09 -45.03
CA LEU A 11 -5.28 5.37 -44.59
C LEU A 11 -6.44 6.33 -44.35
N ALA A 12 -6.33 7.22 -43.36
CA ALA A 12 -7.33 8.27 -43.16
C ALA A 12 -7.43 9.13 -44.42
N THR A 13 -8.64 9.46 -44.88
CA THR A 13 -8.91 10.18 -46.14
C THR A 13 -8.04 11.43 -46.31
N ARG A 14 -7.75 12.15 -45.21
CA ARG A 14 -6.85 13.30 -45.19
C ARG A 14 -5.40 12.99 -45.64
N SER A 15 -4.87 11.83 -45.28
CA SER A 15 -3.50 11.43 -45.68
C SER A 15 -3.39 11.06 -47.16
N ILE A 16 -4.45 10.48 -47.74
CA ILE A 16 -4.51 10.19 -49.18
C ILE A 16 -4.53 11.48 -49.99
N VAL A 17 -5.33 12.48 -49.57
CA VAL A 17 -5.38 13.80 -50.21
C VAL A 17 -4.01 14.48 -50.19
N VAL A 18 -3.29 14.42 -49.06
CA VAL A 18 -1.94 14.98 -48.94
C VAL A 18 -0.95 14.26 -49.86
N ASP A 19 -0.99 12.93 -49.94
CA ASP A 19 -0.08 12.17 -50.82
C ASP A 19 -0.37 12.43 -52.30
N VAL A 20 -1.63 12.56 -52.70
CA VAL A 20 -2.03 12.94 -54.07
C VAL A 20 -1.59 14.36 -54.39
N ALA A 21 -1.76 15.31 -53.46
CA ALA A 21 -1.28 16.69 -53.64
C ALA A 21 0.24 16.76 -53.83
N TRP A 22 1.01 15.99 -53.04
CA TRP A 22 2.45 15.87 -53.22
C TRP A 22 2.83 15.21 -54.54
N ALA A 23 2.08 14.22 -55.01
CA ALA A 23 2.32 13.59 -56.31
C ALA A 23 2.07 14.56 -57.47
N VAL A 24 1.00 15.35 -57.41
CA VAL A 24 0.71 16.41 -58.39
C VAL A 24 1.78 17.48 -58.37
N LEU A 25 2.20 17.94 -57.19
CA LEU A 25 3.27 18.93 -57.06
C LEU A 25 4.61 18.39 -57.60
N ALA A 26 4.94 17.13 -57.30
CA ALA A 26 6.13 16.50 -57.84
C ALA A 26 6.08 16.40 -59.37
N ALA A 27 4.93 16.01 -59.95
CA ALA A 27 4.75 15.97 -61.40
C ALA A 27 4.95 17.35 -62.05
N LEU A 28 4.42 18.42 -61.45
CA LEU A 28 4.63 19.80 -61.92
C LEU A 28 6.11 20.21 -61.83
N VAL A 29 6.81 19.83 -60.75
CA VAL A 29 8.26 20.07 -60.58
C VAL A 29 9.09 19.28 -61.58
N PHE A 30 8.67 18.05 -61.93
CA PHE A 30 9.37 17.23 -62.91
C PHE A 30 9.20 17.73 -64.36
N LEU A 31 8.14 18.49 -64.62
CA LEU A 31 7.86 19.11 -65.92
C LEU A 31 8.51 20.50 -66.08
N LEU A 32 9.13 21.06 -65.04
CA LEU A 32 9.79 22.36 -65.11
C LEU A 32 11.07 22.27 -65.95
N PRO A 33 11.24 23.14 -66.97
CA PRO A 33 12.48 23.24 -67.73
C PRO A 33 13.51 23.94 -66.85
N LEU A 34 14.32 23.16 -66.12
CA LEU A 34 15.45 23.70 -65.37
C LEU A 34 16.63 23.85 -66.34
N GLU A 35 17.27 25.01 -66.33
CA GLU A 35 18.49 25.33 -67.12
C GLU A 35 19.75 24.54 -66.70
N VAL A 36 19.58 23.47 -65.92
CA VAL A 36 20.62 22.48 -65.63
C VAL A 36 20.64 21.50 -66.81
N GLU A 37 21.77 20.87 -67.16
CA GLU A 37 21.92 19.91 -68.27
C GLU A 37 21.07 18.60 -68.15
N LEU A 38 19.94 18.64 -67.46
CA LEU A 38 18.95 17.58 -67.32
C LEU A 38 18.05 17.57 -68.56
N GLU A 39 17.97 16.45 -69.27
CA GLU A 39 16.98 16.28 -70.35
C GLU A 39 15.56 16.15 -69.77
N HIS A 40 14.57 16.50 -70.59
CA HIS A 40 13.16 16.34 -70.24
C HIS A 40 12.81 14.86 -70.16
N ALA A 41 12.27 14.42 -69.01
CA ALA A 41 11.76 13.07 -68.85
C ALA A 41 10.55 12.85 -69.77
N SER A 42 10.38 11.62 -70.27
CA SER A 42 9.19 11.31 -71.06
C SER A 42 7.92 11.42 -70.21
N PHE A 43 6.80 11.71 -70.88
CA PHE A 43 5.48 11.72 -70.24
C PHE A 43 5.21 10.44 -69.42
N PHE A 44 5.65 9.28 -69.94
CA PHE A 44 5.48 7.99 -69.27
C PHE A 44 6.35 7.85 -68.03
N ALA A 45 7.59 8.37 -68.04
CA ALA A 45 8.45 8.40 -66.85
C ALA A 45 7.84 9.29 -65.76
N VAL A 46 7.34 10.48 -66.11
CA VAL A 46 6.65 11.38 -65.16
C VAL A 46 5.42 10.70 -64.56
N LEU A 47 4.59 10.05 -65.39
CA LEU A 47 3.40 9.34 -64.93
C LEU A 47 3.76 8.19 -63.98
N ALA A 48 4.81 7.42 -64.29
CA ALA A 48 5.26 6.31 -63.46
C ALA A 48 5.76 6.80 -62.09
N ALA A 49 6.57 7.87 -62.06
CA ALA A 49 7.05 8.48 -60.83
C ALA A 49 5.94 9.09 -59.97
N ALA A 50 5.01 9.82 -60.59
CA ALA A 50 3.86 10.39 -59.90
C ALA A 50 2.98 9.28 -59.29
N GLY A 51 2.73 8.21 -60.04
CA GLY A 51 2.03 7.02 -59.55
C GLY A 51 2.76 6.35 -58.39
N ALA A 52 4.09 6.22 -58.47
CA ALA A 52 4.91 5.66 -57.40
C ALA A 52 4.81 6.49 -56.11
N ILE A 53 4.88 7.82 -56.24
CA ILE A 53 4.76 8.77 -55.13
C ILE A 53 3.36 8.71 -54.51
N ALA A 54 2.30 8.66 -55.33
CA ALA A 54 0.93 8.57 -54.84
C ALA A 54 0.66 7.27 -54.06
N LEU A 55 1.24 6.15 -54.51
CA LEU A 55 1.03 4.83 -53.91
C LEU A 55 1.92 4.55 -52.70
N ARG A 56 2.95 5.38 -52.44
CA ARG A 56 4.05 5.11 -51.48
C ARG A 56 3.60 4.73 -50.07
N ARG A 57 2.45 5.25 -49.59
CA ARG A 57 1.91 4.97 -48.25
C ARG A 57 0.79 3.93 -48.26
N VAL A 58 -0.02 3.91 -49.33
CA VAL A 58 -1.19 3.02 -49.46
C VAL A 58 -0.75 1.59 -49.75
N SER A 59 0.18 1.45 -50.69
CA SER A 59 0.75 0.17 -51.10
C SER A 59 2.24 0.37 -51.46
N PRO A 60 3.15 0.26 -50.47
CA PRO A 60 4.60 0.37 -50.72
C PRO A 60 5.09 -0.60 -51.79
N SER A 61 4.51 -1.80 -51.86
CA SER A 61 4.82 -2.80 -52.91
C SER A 61 4.46 -2.31 -54.31
N ALA A 62 3.28 -1.72 -54.50
CA ALA A 62 2.89 -1.16 -55.79
C ALA A 62 3.75 0.05 -56.16
N ALA A 63 4.09 0.90 -55.19
CA ALA A 63 5.00 2.02 -55.40
C ALA A 63 6.41 1.56 -55.84
N MET A 64 6.95 0.51 -55.23
CA MET A 64 8.22 -0.10 -55.64
C MET A 64 8.15 -0.68 -57.06
N LEU A 65 7.03 -1.32 -57.42
CA LEU A 65 6.81 -1.80 -58.78
C LEU A 65 6.79 -0.64 -59.78
N MET A 66 6.13 0.48 -59.45
CA MET A 66 6.12 1.67 -60.30
C MET A 66 7.52 2.29 -60.47
N VAL A 67 8.37 2.22 -59.44
CA VAL A 67 9.79 2.62 -59.53
C VAL A 67 10.58 1.70 -60.46
N VAL A 68 10.31 0.39 -60.46
CA VAL A 68 10.94 -0.54 -61.41
C VAL A 68 10.48 -0.22 -62.85
N VAL A 69 9.18 0.03 -63.05
CA VAL A 69 8.62 0.44 -64.34
C VAL A 69 9.26 1.75 -64.83
N LEU A 70 9.41 2.73 -63.94
CA LEU A 70 10.12 3.98 -64.22
C LEU A 70 11.55 3.72 -64.73
N GLY A 71 12.33 2.89 -64.03
CA GLY A 71 13.69 2.56 -64.45
C GLY A 71 13.75 1.86 -65.81
N ILE A 72 12.79 0.97 -66.12
CA ILE A 72 12.69 0.32 -67.44
C ILE A 72 12.39 1.35 -68.54
N ILE A 73 11.48 2.31 -68.29
CA ILE A 73 11.15 3.36 -69.25
C ILE A 73 12.38 4.21 -69.55
N GLN A 74 13.10 4.66 -68.51
CA GLN A 74 14.28 5.51 -68.68
C GLN A 74 15.42 4.80 -69.41
N VAL A 75 15.74 3.56 -69.02
CA VAL A 75 16.81 2.77 -69.64
C VAL A 75 16.45 2.39 -71.08
N GLY A 76 15.20 1.98 -71.33
CA GLY A 76 14.73 1.60 -72.67
C GLY A 76 14.58 2.79 -73.61
N GLY A 77 14.23 3.96 -73.08
CA GLY A 77 14.12 5.22 -73.82
C GLY A 77 15.46 5.94 -74.03
N GLY A 78 16.53 5.49 -73.37
CA GLY A 78 17.82 6.19 -73.38
C GLY A 78 17.76 7.57 -72.72
N GLU A 79 16.82 7.77 -71.79
CA GLU A 79 16.61 9.06 -71.11
C GLU A 79 17.79 9.37 -70.18
N ARG A 80 18.32 10.60 -70.22
CA ARG A 80 19.31 11.01 -69.22
C ARG A 80 18.67 11.11 -67.82
N PRO A 81 19.48 11.02 -66.76
CA PRO A 81 19.02 11.25 -65.39
C PRO A 81 18.28 12.58 -65.29
N SER A 82 17.15 12.57 -64.58
CA SER A 82 16.27 13.72 -64.45
C SER A 82 15.69 13.80 -63.05
N LEU A 83 14.94 14.86 -62.74
CA LEU A 83 14.31 15.00 -61.43
C LEU A 83 13.33 13.86 -61.09
N VAL A 84 12.82 13.15 -62.09
CA VAL A 84 11.93 12.00 -61.93
C VAL A 84 12.58 10.89 -61.09
N ASP A 85 13.93 10.80 -61.09
CA ASP A 85 14.70 9.85 -60.28
C ASP A 85 14.54 10.07 -58.77
N LEU A 86 14.17 11.28 -58.34
CA LEU A 86 13.87 11.57 -56.93
C LEU A 86 12.72 10.71 -56.39
N ALA A 87 11.82 10.23 -57.26
CA ALA A 87 10.76 9.31 -56.88
C ALA A 87 11.32 7.98 -56.32
N ILE A 88 12.44 7.50 -56.84
CA ILE A 88 13.12 6.28 -56.39
C ILE A 88 13.54 6.43 -54.92
N PHE A 89 14.17 7.55 -54.57
CA PHE A 89 14.58 7.87 -53.20
C PHE A 89 13.37 7.98 -52.26
N VAL A 90 12.34 8.73 -52.67
CA VAL A 90 11.11 8.93 -51.87
C VAL A 90 10.42 7.60 -51.56
N VAL A 91 10.31 6.71 -52.56
CA VAL A 91 9.64 5.41 -52.40
C VAL A 91 10.45 4.48 -51.51
N ILE A 92 11.77 4.36 -51.71
CA ILE A 92 12.64 3.53 -50.88
C ILE A 92 12.62 4.01 -49.43
N GLY A 93 12.81 5.31 -49.19
CA GLY A 93 12.78 5.88 -47.84
C GLY A 93 11.42 5.67 -47.17
N THR A 94 10.32 5.85 -47.90
CA THR A 94 8.98 5.63 -47.35
C THR A 94 8.75 4.16 -47.03
N ALA A 95 9.09 3.23 -47.94
CA ALA A 95 8.95 1.79 -47.72
C ALA A 95 9.77 1.30 -46.52
N ALA A 96 10.98 1.83 -46.32
CA ALA A 96 11.81 1.53 -45.15
C ALA A 96 11.16 1.99 -43.82
N VAL A 97 10.47 3.13 -43.82
CA VAL A 97 9.80 3.67 -42.63
C VAL A 97 8.48 2.96 -42.34
N VAL A 98 7.57 2.91 -43.32
CA VAL A 98 6.18 2.45 -43.11
C VAL A 98 5.93 1.01 -43.55
N GLY A 99 6.83 0.37 -44.29
CA GLY A 99 6.63 -0.96 -44.87
C GLY A 99 6.43 -2.08 -43.85
N THR A 100 5.90 -3.22 -44.30
CA THR A 100 5.98 -4.49 -43.57
C THR A 100 7.42 -4.98 -43.48
N ARG A 101 7.73 -5.99 -42.66
CA ARG A 101 9.11 -6.54 -42.58
C ARG A 101 9.62 -6.97 -43.96
N THR A 102 8.77 -7.62 -44.75
CA THR A 102 9.11 -8.04 -46.11
C THR A 102 9.30 -6.85 -47.05
N GLU A 103 8.43 -5.83 -47.00
CA GLU A 103 8.58 -4.61 -47.81
C GLU A 103 9.86 -3.83 -47.48
N VAL A 104 10.27 -3.78 -46.21
CA VAL A 104 11.53 -3.15 -45.80
C VAL A 104 12.72 -3.88 -46.43
N ILE A 105 12.74 -5.22 -46.37
CA ILE A 105 13.81 -6.02 -46.99
C ILE A 105 13.80 -5.82 -48.51
N LEU A 106 12.63 -5.93 -49.14
CA LEU A 106 12.48 -5.72 -50.59
C LEU A 106 12.92 -4.31 -51.03
N SER A 107 12.62 -3.28 -50.25
CA SER A 107 13.08 -1.91 -50.53
C SER A 107 14.60 -1.75 -50.42
N GLY A 108 15.26 -2.51 -49.54
CA GLY A 108 16.71 -2.55 -49.43
C GLY A 108 17.36 -3.28 -50.61
N VAL A 109 16.77 -4.41 -51.03
CA VAL A 109 17.16 -5.10 -52.27
C VAL A 109 16.98 -4.19 -53.48
N LEU A 110 15.84 -3.49 -53.57
CA LEU A 110 15.57 -2.52 -54.62
C LEU A 110 16.58 -1.36 -54.61
N ALA A 111 16.94 -0.83 -53.44
CA ALA A 111 17.95 0.22 -53.31
C ALA A 111 19.32 -0.22 -53.86
N LEU A 112 19.71 -1.46 -53.57
CA LEU A 112 20.95 -2.04 -54.10
C LEU A 112 20.87 -2.23 -55.63
N VAL A 113 19.82 -2.88 -56.11
CA VAL A 113 19.66 -3.19 -57.55
C VAL A 113 19.52 -1.92 -58.38
N ALA A 114 18.70 -0.96 -57.95
CA ALA A 114 18.52 0.32 -58.61
C ALA A 114 19.80 1.16 -58.57
N GLY A 115 20.56 1.12 -57.47
CA GLY A 115 21.85 1.81 -57.37
C GLY A 115 22.91 1.24 -58.31
N VAL A 116 23.02 -0.08 -58.39
CA VAL A 116 23.94 -0.76 -59.32
C VAL A 116 23.53 -0.50 -60.77
N GLY A 117 22.22 -0.59 -61.06
CA GLY A 117 21.65 -0.30 -62.37
C GLY A 117 21.91 1.13 -62.81
N ALA A 118 21.66 2.12 -61.93
CA ALA A 118 21.96 3.53 -62.19
C ALA A 118 23.46 3.74 -62.44
N THR A 119 24.32 3.10 -61.65
CA THR A 119 25.78 3.17 -61.85
C THR A 119 26.21 2.63 -63.22
N PHE A 120 25.67 1.49 -63.65
CA PHE A 120 25.98 0.92 -64.96
C PHE A 120 25.43 1.80 -66.09
N TYR A 121 24.19 2.26 -65.97
CA TYR A 121 23.53 3.10 -66.97
C TYR A 121 24.28 4.41 -67.21
N LEU A 122 24.67 5.10 -66.13
CA LEU A 122 25.45 6.35 -66.22
C LEU A 122 26.85 6.17 -66.81
N ALA A 123 27.44 4.98 -66.62
CA ALA A 123 28.75 4.67 -67.19
C ALA A 123 28.67 4.45 -68.71
N VAL A 124 27.58 3.85 -69.20
CA VAL A 124 27.35 3.55 -70.62
C VAL A 124 26.89 4.79 -71.39
N THR A 125 26.05 5.63 -70.80
CA THR A 125 25.49 6.84 -71.45
C THR A 125 26.46 8.03 -71.51
N GLY A 126 27.70 7.87 -71.06
CA GLY A 126 28.73 8.91 -71.15
C GLY A 126 28.74 9.92 -69.99
N PHE A 127 27.65 10.05 -69.22
CA PHE A 127 27.51 11.01 -68.12
C PHE A 127 28.62 10.88 -67.06
N ARG A 128 29.04 9.65 -66.75
CA ARG A 128 30.15 9.37 -65.81
C ARG A 128 31.47 9.01 -66.50
N TYR A 129 31.44 8.85 -67.81
CA TYR A 129 32.60 8.40 -68.59
C TYR A 129 33.72 9.46 -68.60
N LEU A 130 33.36 10.74 -68.53
CA LEU A 130 34.31 11.86 -68.45
C LEU A 130 35.14 11.88 -67.16
N VAL A 131 34.49 11.60 -66.02
CA VAL A 131 35.15 11.49 -64.70
C VAL A 131 35.96 10.20 -64.59
N LEU A 132 35.49 9.10 -65.18
CA LEU A 132 36.21 7.82 -65.17
C LEU A 132 37.50 7.84 -65.99
N LEU A 133 37.54 8.58 -67.10
CA LEU A 133 38.71 8.64 -67.98
C LEU A 133 39.75 9.66 -67.53
N ASN A 134 39.33 10.77 -66.93
CA ASN A 134 40.20 11.92 -66.65
C ASN A 134 40.40 12.20 -65.16
N GLY A 135 39.64 11.57 -64.26
CA GLY A 135 39.75 11.77 -62.83
C GLY A 135 40.73 10.80 -62.15
N PRO A 136 41.29 11.16 -60.99
CA PRO A 136 42.07 10.22 -60.17
C PRO A 136 41.21 9.02 -59.71
N ARG A 137 41.88 7.89 -59.42
CA ARG A 137 41.24 6.58 -59.19
C ARG A 137 40.22 6.58 -58.04
N ASP A 138 40.46 7.39 -57.03
CA ASP A 138 39.58 7.60 -55.88
C ASP A 138 38.26 8.30 -56.28
N GLN A 139 38.31 9.31 -57.14
CA GLN A 139 37.11 9.97 -57.67
C GLN A 139 36.27 9.04 -58.56
N ALA A 140 36.93 8.22 -59.39
CA ALA A 140 36.24 7.21 -60.19
C ALA A 140 35.52 6.18 -59.32
N PHE A 141 36.16 5.72 -58.23
CA PHE A 141 35.55 4.80 -57.27
C PHE A 141 34.37 5.43 -56.53
N LEU A 142 34.51 6.66 -56.03
CA LEU A 142 33.45 7.38 -55.34
C LEU A 142 32.26 7.64 -56.26
N ALA A 143 32.51 8.07 -57.50
CA ALA A 143 31.47 8.20 -58.51
C ALA A 143 30.76 6.86 -58.75
N MET A 144 31.51 5.74 -58.78
CA MET A 144 30.95 4.41 -58.97
C MET A 144 30.03 3.95 -57.83
N ALA A 145 30.42 4.28 -56.60
CA ALA A 145 29.69 3.92 -55.40
C ALA A 145 28.51 4.86 -55.08
N ALA A 146 28.53 6.10 -55.58
CA ALA A 146 27.63 7.17 -55.15
C ALA A 146 26.12 6.83 -55.24
N PRO A 147 25.57 6.28 -56.35
CA PRO A 147 24.14 5.97 -56.42
C PRO A 147 23.72 4.85 -55.45
N VAL A 148 24.56 3.82 -55.33
CA VAL A 148 24.34 2.72 -54.38
C VAL A 148 24.37 3.26 -52.95
N ALA A 149 25.39 4.04 -52.61
CA ALA A 149 25.55 4.65 -51.30
C ALA A 149 24.38 5.60 -50.96
N ALA A 150 23.92 6.41 -51.92
CA ALA A 150 22.81 7.34 -51.72
C ALA A 150 21.48 6.61 -51.46
N LEU A 151 21.14 5.59 -52.26
CA LEU A 151 19.91 4.82 -52.09
C LEU A 151 19.93 3.95 -50.81
N LEU A 152 21.06 3.29 -50.52
CA LEU A 152 21.25 2.56 -49.28
C LEU A 152 21.22 3.49 -48.05
N GLY A 153 21.78 4.70 -48.17
CA GLY A 153 21.73 5.72 -47.12
C GLY A 153 20.30 6.15 -46.79
N VAL A 154 19.47 6.38 -47.81
CA VAL A 154 18.04 6.69 -47.61
C VAL A 154 17.28 5.51 -47.01
N TRP A 155 17.54 4.28 -47.45
CA TRP A 155 16.96 3.09 -46.86
C TRP A 155 17.36 2.93 -45.38
N ALA A 156 18.65 3.03 -45.07
CA ALA A 156 19.19 2.93 -43.71
C ALA A 156 18.63 4.02 -42.79
N GLY A 157 18.53 5.26 -43.28
CA GLY A 157 17.89 6.36 -42.57
C GLY A 157 16.42 6.07 -42.26
N GLY A 158 15.68 5.51 -43.22
CA GLY A 158 14.29 5.08 -43.01
C GLY A 158 14.14 3.98 -41.95
N VAL A 159 15.04 2.98 -41.96
CA VAL A 159 15.10 1.93 -40.94
C VAL A 159 15.45 2.50 -39.57
N ALA A 160 16.39 3.45 -39.48
CA ALA A 160 16.74 4.12 -38.24
C ALA A 160 15.53 4.89 -37.65
N VAL A 161 14.83 5.68 -38.47
CA VAL A 161 13.60 6.38 -38.06
C VAL A 161 12.53 5.39 -37.57
N ARG A 162 12.38 4.25 -38.25
CA ARG A 162 11.48 3.18 -37.80
C ARG A 162 11.87 2.64 -36.43
N ALA A 163 13.16 2.40 -36.19
CA ALA A 163 13.69 1.92 -34.93
C ALA A 163 13.48 2.94 -33.79
N PHE A 164 13.72 4.22 -34.04
CA PHE A 164 13.45 5.29 -33.07
C PHE A 164 11.96 5.37 -32.72
N ARG A 165 11.06 5.35 -33.73
CA ARG A 165 9.61 5.35 -33.49
C ARG A 165 9.12 4.11 -32.75
N SER A 166 9.75 2.95 -32.92
CA SER A 166 9.41 1.77 -32.12
C SER A 166 9.82 1.93 -30.65
N ARG A 167 10.98 2.54 -30.38
CA ARG A 167 11.46 2.79 -29.01
C ARG A 167 10.56 3.77 -28.28
N ASP A 168 10.17 4.88 -28.93
CA ASP A 168 9.27 5.86 -28.32
C ASP A 168 7.88 5.29 -27.99
N ARG A 169 7.37 4.38 -28.82
CA ARG A 169 6.09 3.71 -28.53
C ARG A 169 6.21 2.73 -27.37
N GLU A 170 7.35 2.09 -27.23
CA GLU A 170 7.61 1.16 -26.14
C GLU A 170 7.79 1.88 -24.81
N SER A 171 8.49 3.03 -24.79
CA SER A 171 8.65 3.84 -23.59
C SER A 171 7.32 4.41 -23.09
N VAL A 172 6.47 4.94 -24.00
CA VAL A 172 5.13 5.41 -23.64
C VAL A 172 4.27 4.27 -23.07
N ARG A 173 4.29 3.09 -23.69
CA ARG A 173 3.54 1.92 -23.17
C ARG A 173 4.02 1.47 -21.79
N ARG A 174 5.33 1.53 -21.53
CA ARG A 174 5.89 1.20 -20.21
C ARG A 174 5.44 2.22 -19.16
N ALA A 175 5.53 3.51 -19.47
CA ALA A 175 5.06 4.58 -18.60
C ALA A 175 3.55 4.45 -18.29
N ASP A 176 2.74 4.13 -19.29
CA ASP A 176 1.30 3.90 -19.11
C ASP A 176 1.02 2.68 -18.22
N ALA A 177 1.79 1.60 -18.36
CA ALA A 177 1.66 0.39 -17.56
C ALA A 177 2.07 0.63 -16.09
N GLU A 178 3.18 1.33 -15.85
CA GLU A 178 3.64 1.72 -14.50
C GLU A 178 2.63 2.66 -13.81
N ALA A 179 2.08 3.62 -14.56
CA ALA A 179 1.03 4.51 -14.05
C ALA A 179 -0.27 3.76 -13.73
N ALA A 180 -0.62 2.71 -14.48
CA ALA A 180 -1.77 1.88 -14.18
C ALA A 180 -1.54 1.00 -12.93
N ALA A 181 -0.34 0.43 -12.77
CA ALA A 181 0.03 -0.38 -11.62
C ALA A 181 0.01 0.43 -10.31
N SER A 182 0.65 1.60 -10.29
CA SER A 182 0.65 2.47 -9.11
C SER A 182 -0.74 2.93 -8.67
N ARG A 183 -1.66 3.20 -9.62
CA ARG A 183 -3.06 3.50 -9.29
C ARG A 183 -3.79 2.30 -8.67
N ALA A 184 -3.53 1.09 -9.17
CA ALA A 184 -4.14 -0.12 -8.63
C ALA A 184 -3.67 -0.40 -7.19
N GLU A 185 -2.38 -0.21 -6.92
CA GLU A 185 -1.81 -0.34 -5.58
C GLU A 185 -2.40 0.69 -4.60
N ALA A 186 -2.54 1.95 -5.02
CA ALA A 186 -3.13 2.99 -4.20
C ALA A 186 -4.59 2.67 -3.80
N VAL A 187 -5.40 2.19 -4.76
CA VAL A 187 -6.80 1.79 -4.50
C VAL A 187 -6.86 0.58 -3.57
N ALA A 188 -5.97 -0.40 -3.74
CA ALA A 188 -5.91 -1.58 -2.87
C ALA A 188 -5.55 -1.20 -1.43
N SER A 189 -4.54 -0.33 -1.25
CA SER A 189 -4.12 0.15 0.08
C SER A 189 -5.23 0.96 0.77
N GLU A 190 -5.94 1.81 0.02
CA GLU A 190 -7.06 2.58 0.56
C GLU A 190 -8.24 1.67 0.97
N ALA A 191 -8.53 0.63 0.18
CA ALA A 191 -9.54 -0.37 0.51
C ALA A 191 -9.17 -1.15 1.77
N GLU A 192 -7.91 -1.58 1.90
CA GLU A 192 -7.41 -2.26 3.10
C GLU A 192 -7.50 -1.37 4.34
N ALA A 193 -7.05 -0.11 4.24
CA ALA A 193 -7.15 0.85 5.34
C ALA A 193 -8.62 1.12 5.74
N THR A 194 -9.54 1.12 4.79
CA THR A 194 -10.98 1.28 5.07
C THR A 194 -11.56 0.04 5.73
N ALA A 195 -11.16 -1.16 5.28
CA ALA A 195 -11.59 -2.42 5.89
C ALA A 195 -11.12 -2.54 7.35
N THR A 196 -9.86 -2.22 7.64
CA THR A 196 -9.32 -2.22 9.01
C THR A 196 -10.10 -1.25 9.90
N ARG A 197 -10.34 -0.01 9.45
CA ARG A 197 -11.15 0.96 10.21
C ARG A 197 -12.57 0.46 10.47
N ALA A 198 -13.19 -0.21 9.49
CA ALA A 198 -14.53 -0.76 9.67
C ALA A 198 -14.55 -1.89 10.71
N ILE A 199 -13.52 -2.73 10.76
CA ILE A 199 -13.36 -3.77 11.78
C ILE A 199 -13.17 -3.13 13.16
N ASP A 200 -12.28 -2.16 13.30
CA ASP A 200 -12.00 -1.49 14.58
C ASP A 200 -13.26 -0.81 15.16
N VAL A 201 -14.04 -0.14 14.30
CA VAL A 201 -15.32 0.48 14.70
C VAL A 201 -16.31 -0.59 15.16
N ALA A 202 -16.48 -1.68 14.40
CA ALA A 202 -17.39 -2.75 14.75
C ALA A 202 -16.99 -3.45 16.07
N GLU A 203 -15.68 -3.63 16.31
CA GLU A 203 -15.17 -4.18 17.56
C GLU A 203 -15.43 -3.23 18.74
N SER A 204 -15.20 -1.93 18.58
CA SER A 204 -15.51 -0.92 19.60
C SER A 204 -17.00 -0.90 19.96
N GLU A 205 -17.89 -0.96 18.96
CA GLU A 205 -19.34 -1.02 19.19
C GLU A 205 -19.74 -2.30 19.92
N ARG A 206 -19.16 -3.44 19.55
CA ARG A 206 -19.40 -4.72 20.21
C ARG A 206 -18.97 -4.69 21.68
N ILE A 207 -17.76 -4.19 21.96
CA ILE A 207 -17.25 -4.05 23.33
C ILE A 207 -18.21 -3.18 24.16
N ARG A 208 -18.65 -2.02 23.64
CA ARG A 208 -19.62 -1.14 24.33
C ARG A 208 -20.95 -1.85 24.61
N ALA A 209 -21.45 -2.63 23.66
CA ALA A 209 -22.71 -3.36 23.82
C ALA A 209 -22.61 -4.47 24.88
N ASP A 210 -21.49 -5.19 24.92
CA ASP A 210 -21.23 -6.24 25.90
C ASP A 210 -21.10 -5.64 27.31
N ILE A 211 -20.37 -4.53 27.46
CA ILE A 211 -20.31 -3.75 28.71
C ILE A 211 -21.70 -3.33 29.18
N ALA A 212 -22.51 -2.75 28.29
CA ALA A 212 -23.83 -2.26 28.66
C ALA A 212 -24.71 -3.40 29.20
N ARG A 213 -24.56 -4.60 28.64
CA ARG A 213 -25.23 -5.81 29.12
C ARG A 213 -24.71 -6.24 30.49
N ASP A 214 -23.40 -6.30 30.69
CA ASP A 214 -22.80 -6.67 31.99
C ASP A 214 -23.24 -5.71 33.11
N VAL A 215 -23.23 -4.40 32.83
CA VAL A 215 -23.74 -3.38 33.76
C VAL A 215 -25.23 -3.58 34.02
N HIS A 216 -26.02 -3.83 32.97
CA HIS A 216 -27.46 -4.06 33.11
C HIS A 216 -27.79 -5.30 33.94
N ASP A 217 -27.03 -6.38 33.79
CA ASP A 217 -27.24 -7.64 34.51
C ASP A 217 -26.90 -7.48 36.01
N VAL A 218 -25.76 -6.84 36.32
CA VAL A 218 -25.36 -6.55 37.71
C VAL A 218 -26.38 -5.61 38.39
N VAL A 219 -26.74 -4.51 37.73
CA VAL A 219 -27.69 -3.52 38.27
C VAL A 219 -29.09 -4.13 38.39
N GLY A 220 -29.56 -4.86 37.37
CA GLY A 220 -30.90 -5.44 37.33
C GLY A 220 -31.11 -6.49 38.41
N HIS A 221 -30.15 -7.41 38.56
CA HIS A 221 -30.24 -8.47 39.57
C HIS A 221 -30.17 -7.91 41.00
N SER A 222 -29.21 -7.01 41.26
CA SER A 222 -29.04 -6.42 42.59
C SER A 222 -30.21 -5.56 43.01
N LEU A 223 -30.75 -4.74 42.09
CA LEU A 223 -31.91 -3.91 42.37
C LEU A 223 -33.17 -4.77 42.64
N ALA A 224 -33.35 -5.88 41.92
CA ALA A 224 -34.46 -6.80 42.18
C ALA A 224 -34.38 -7.42 43.60
N VAL A 225 -33.19 -7.81 44.05
CA VAL A 225 -32.97 -8.34 45.41
C VAL A 225 -33.21 -7.25 46.47
N ILE A 226 -32.70 -6.04 46.25
CA ILE A 226 -32.91 -4.89 47.14
C ILE A 226 -34.40 -4.56 47.27
N ILE A 227 -35.14 -4.52 46.16
CA ILE A 227 -36.59 -4.25 46.16
C ILE A 227 -37.33 -5.34 46.92
N ALA A 228 -37.04 -6.63 46.64
CA ALA A 228 -37.70 -7.74 47.33
C ALA A 228 -37.45 -7.73 48.85
N GLN A 229 -36.23 -7.36 49.28
CA GLN A 229 -35.91 -7.21 50.70
C GLN A 229 -36.60 -5.99 51.33
N ALA A 230 -36.64 -4.86 50.63
CA ALA A 230 -37.32 -3.66 51.09
C ALA A 230 -38.83 -3.88 51.24
N ASP A 231 -39.47 -4.55 50.28
CA ASP A 231 -40.89 -4.90 50.31
C ASP A 231 -41.25 -5.83 51.48
N SER A 232 -40.27 -6.58 52.01
CA SER A 232 -40.49 -7.45 53.17
C SER A 232 -40.52 -6.71 54.51
N VAL A 233 -39.92 -5.51 54.59
CA VAL A 233 -39.74 -4.75 55.85
C VAL A 233 -41.07 -4.43 56.56
N PRO A 234 -42.16 -3.99 55.89
CA PRO A 234 -43.44 -3.70 56.54
C PRO A 234 -44.11 -4.91 57.22
N PHE A 235 -43.70 -6.14 56.88
CA PHE A 235 -44.25 -7.37 57.44
C PHE A 235 -43.46 -7.89 58.65
N LEU A 236 -42.39 -7.21 59.05
CA LEU A 236 -41.57 -7.57 60.22
C LEU A 236 -42.09 -6.87 61.48
N ALA A 237 -42.30 -7.64 62.55
CA ALA A 237 -42.82 -7.13 63.83
C ALA A 237 -41.72 -6.80 64.86
N ASP A 238 -40.48 -7.26 64.63
CA ASP A 238 -39.36 -7.13 65.55
C ASP A 238 -38.31 -6.14 65.00
N GLU A 239 -37.97 -5.15 65.82
CA GLU A 239 -36.98 -4.10 65.51
C GLU A 239 -35.57 -4.67 65.27
N ALA A 240 -35.23 -5.82 65.85
CA ALA A 240 -33.98 -6.51 65.56
C ALA A 240 -33.92 -7.02 64.10
N ARG A 241 -35.01 -7.62 63.60
CA ARG A 241 -35.12 -8.11 62.22
C ARG A 241 -35.18 -6.99 61.20
N ILE A 242 -35.85 -5.88 61.52
CA ILE A 242 -35.86 -4.68 60.67
C ILE A 242 -34.44 -4.15 60.49
N ARG A 243 -33.64 -4.09 61.57
CA ARG A 243 -32.22 -3.69 61.51
C ARG A 243 -31.40 -4.65 60.67
N GLU A 244 -31.61 -5.96 60.82
CA GLU A 244 -30.91 -6.99 60.04
C GLU A 244 -31.17 -6.85 58.53
N VAL A 245 -32.44 -6.82 58.12
CA VAL A 245 -32.82 -6.68 56.70
C VAL A 245 -32.33 -5.35 56.12
N SER A 246 -32.41 -4.25 56.89
CA SER A 246 -31.87 -2.95 56.46
C SER A 246 -30.35 -2.98 56.27
N ALA A 247 -29.63 -3.71 57.13
CA ALA A 247 -28.19 -3.92 56.98
C ALA A 247 -27.86 -4.77 55.73
N THR A 248 -28.67 -5.79 55.42
CA THR A 248 -28.53 -6.59 54.19
C THR A 248 -28.79 -5.77 52.93
N ILE A 249 -29.80 -4.90 52.92
CA ILE A 249 -30.06 -3.98 51.80
C ILE A 249 -28.85 -3.06 51.59
N ALA A 250 -28.32 -2.46 52.66
CA ALA A 250 -27.18 -1.56 52.59
C ALA A 250 -25.89 -2.29 52.13
N SER A 251 -25.65 -3.51 52.59
CA SER A 251 -24.47 -4.30 52.18
C SER A 251 -24.57 -4.77 50.72
N THR A 252 -25.77 -5.15 50.27
CA THR A 252 -26.05 -5.54 48.87
C THR A 252 -25.86 -4.34 47.95
N ALA A 253 -26.44 -3.18 48.28
CA ALA A 253 -26.28 -1.96 47.49
C ALA A 253 -24.81 -1.50 47.39
N ARG A 254 -24.05 -1.57 48.49
CA ARG A 254 -22.61 -1.25 48.47
C ARG A 254 -21.81 -2.22 47.62
N SER A 255 -22.07 -3.52 47.71
CA SER A 255 -21.36 -4.53 46.90
C SER A 255 -21.65 -4.37 45.41
N SER A 256 -22.91 -4.12 45.03
CA SER A 256 -23.28 -3.94 43.63
C SER A 256 -22.70 -2.66 43.00
N LEU A 257 -22.56 -1.58 43.79
CA LEU A 257 -21.84 -0.38 43.34
C LEU A 257 -20.35 -0.65 43.08
N LEU A 258 -19.72 -1.53 43.87
CA LEU A 258 -18.33 -1.94 43.64
C LEU A 258 -18.20 -2.80 42.38
N GLU A 259 -19.12 -3.74 42.15
CA GLU A 259 -19.14 -4.58 40.95
C GLU A 259 -19.32 -3.74 39.68
N VAL A 260 -20.23 -2.76 39.67
CA VAL A 260 -20.38 -1.82 38.54
C VAL A 260 -19.11 -1.01 38.30
N ARG A 261 -18.47 -0.51 39.35
CA ARG A 261 -17.18 0.21 39.23
C ARG A 261 -16.07 -0.68 38.69
N GLN A 262 -16.07 -1.97 39.00
CA GLN A 262 -15.09 -2.91 38.49
C GLN A 262 -15.30 -3.21 37.00
N VAL A 263 -16.55 -3.37 36.54
CA VAL A 263 -16.89 -3.51 35.12
C VAL A 263 -16.49 -2.26 34.34
N LEU A 264 -16.80 -1.07 34.86
CA LEU A 264 -16.44 0.21 34.24
C LEU A 264 -14.92 0.45 34.23
N GLY A 265 -14.22 0.11 35.32
CA GLY A 265 -12.77 0.26 35.43
C GLY A 265 -11.96 -0.64 34.49
N HIS A 266 -12.57 -1.67 33.89
CA HIS A 266 -11.95 -2.45 32.81
C HIS A 266 -11.99 -1.75 31.44
N ILE A 267 -12.88 -0.78 31.25
CA ILE A 267 -13.16 -0.11 29.97
C ILE A 267 -12.20 1.04 29.73
N ASP A 268 -11.95 1.83 30.78
CA ASP A 268 -11.30 3.11 30.55
C ASP A 268 -9.88 2.95 30.05
N GLY A 269 -9.20 1.81 30.29
CA GLY A 269 -7.79 1.64 29.90
C GLY A 269 -6.87 2.76 30.43
N SER A 270 -7.44 3.70 31.20
CA SER A 270 -6.83 4.85 31.78
C SER A 270 -6.21 4.36 33.08
N GLY A 271 -5.17 3.55 32.91
CA GLY A 271 -3.89 3.99 33.43
C GLY A 271 -3.52 5.31 32.79
N GLU A 272 -4.31 6.37 33.04
CA GLU A 272 -3.75 7.69 33.14
C GLU A 272 -2.61 7.51 34.13
N THR A 273 -1.43 7.96 33.74
CA THR A 273 -0.15 7.73 34.40
C THR A 273 -0.18 8.24 35.85
N THR A 274 -0.85 7.53 36.73
CA THR A 274 -0.80 7.66 38.17
C THR A 274 0.36 6.78 38.60
N ASP A 275 1.33 7.40 39.26
CA ASP A 275 2.56 6.77 39.74
C ASP A 275 2.32 5.31 40.18
N PRO A 276 2.90 4.30 39.49
CA PRO A 276 2.64 2.88 39.73
C PRO A 276 2.94 2.35 41.15
N GLY A 277 3.32 3.23 42.10
CA GLY A 277 3.74 2.90 43.45
C GLY A 277 2.85 3.43 44.60
N SER A 278 1.82 4.23 44.38
CA SER A 278 1.06 4.79 45.51
C SER A 278 0.00 3.83 46.05
N LEU A 279 0.43 2.84 46.83
CA LEU A 279 -0.46 2.06 47.71
C LEU A 279 -1.14 2.95 48.76
N GLU A 280 -0.60 4.15 49.02
CA GLU A 280 -1.18 5.16 49.92
C GLU A 280 -2.55 5.65 49.43
N GLU A 281 -2.77 5.84 48.14
CA GLU A 281 -4.06 6.30 47.61
C GLU A 281 -5.21 5.34 47.96
N ILE A 282 -4.94 4.04 47.94
CA ILE A 282 -5.93 3.01 48.28
C ILE A 282 -6.27 3.10 49.77
N VAL A 283 -5.26 3.24 50.62
CA VAL A 283 -5.44 3.34 52.07
C VAL A 283 -6.16 4.64 52.43
N GLN A 284 -5.79 5.76 51.79
CA GLN A 284 -6.41 7.05 52.03
C GLN A 284 -7.89 7.05 51.61
N GLY A 285 -8.23 6.45 50.48
CA GLY A 285 -9.64 6.31 50.06
C GLY A 285 -10.50 5.52 51.06
N ILE A 286 -9.93 4.56 51.77
CA ILE A 286 -10.63 3.81 52.83
C ILE A 286 -10.75 4.64 54.11
N ARG A 287 -9.72 5.41 54.49
CA ARG A 287 -9.80 6.35 55.62
C ARG A 287 -10.85 7.43 55.39
N ASP A 288 -10.92 7.99 54.18
CA ASP A 288 -11.91 9.00 53.79
C ASP A 288 -13.35 8.45 53.87
N ALA A 289 -13.52 7.12 53.76
CA ALA A 289 -14.79 6.43 53.98
C ALA A 289 -15.12 6.16 55.47
N GLY A 290 -14.31 6.66 56.41
CA GLY A 290 -14.55 6.61 57.85
C GLY A 290 -14.05 5.35 58.55
N VAL A 291 -13.19 4.56 57.92
CA VAL A 291 -12.55 3.39 58.52
C VAL A 291 -11.23 3.78 59.18
N ASP A 292 -11.01 3.32 60.41
CA ASP A 292 -9.72 3.47 61.09
C ASP A 292 -8.69 2.48 60.50
N VAL A 293 -7.67 3.01 59.82
CA VAL A 293 -6.61 2.22 59.16
C VAL A 293 -5.23 2.66 59.64
N ASP A 294 -4.59 1.80 60.42
CA ASP A 294 -3.20 1.97 60.85
C ASP A 294 -2.24 1.45 59.78
N ARG A 295 -1.50 2.36 59.13
CA ARG A 295 -0.56 2.02 58.05
C ARG A 295 0.88 2.21 58.51
N THR A 296 1.68 1.16 58.41
CA THR A 296 3.12 1.20 58.65
C THR A 296 3.89 0.84 57.39
N VAL A 297 4.79 1.73 56.96
CA VAL A 297 5.72 1.47 55.84
C VAL A 297 7.13 1.27 56.36
N ARG A 298 7.79 0.18 55.95
CA ARG A 298 9.18 -0.14 56.24
C ARG A 298 9.96 -0.26 54.94
N GLY A 299 11.12 0.38 54.88
CA GLY A 299 11.91 0.48 53.65
C GLY A 299 11.51 1.70 52.79
N VAL A 300 12.03 1.76 51.56
CA VAL A 300 11.78 2.87 50.63
C VAL A 300 10.94 2.37 49.46
N PRO A 301 9.72 2.90 49.24
CA PRO A 301 8.93 2.59 48.07
C PRO A 301 9.68 2.92 46.77
N VAL A 302 9.62 2.00 45.81
CA VAL A 302 10.23 2.18 44.49
C VAL A 302 9.16 2.11 43.40
N PRO A 303 9.34 2.81 42.27
CA PRO A 303 8.43 2.69 41.13
C PRO A 303 8.37 1.25 40.63
N LEU A 304 7.17 0.70 40.57
CA LEU A 304 6.91 -0.64 40.04
C LEU A 304 6.67 -0.59 38.53
N ARG A 305 6.98 -1.70 37.83
CA ARG A 305 6.53 -1.88 36.44
C ARG A 305 5.00 -1.82 36.39
N PRO A 306 4.38 -1.33 35.29
CA PRO A 306 2.92 -1.16 35.21
C PRO A 306 2.12 -2.41 35.59
N ASP A 307 2.54 -3.58 35.12
CA ASP A 307 1.88 -4.86 35.41
C ASP A 307 1.97 -5.22 36.90
N THR A 308 3.15 -5.04 37.50
CA THR A 308 3.42 -5.30 38.92
C THR A 308 2.69 -4.32 39.83
N GLY A 309 2.67 -3.02 39.47
CA GLY A 309 1.94 -1.99 40.20
C GLY A 309 0.43 -2.23 40.16
N THR A 310 -0.11 -2.61 39.01
CA THR A 310 -1.53 -2.97 38.86
C THR A 310 -1.90 -4.18 39.71
N ALA A 311 -1.06 -5.21 39.72
CA ALA A 311 -1.28 -6.39 40.54
C ALA A 311 -1.20 -6.06 42.05
N ALA A 312 -0.21 -5.28 42.48
CA ALA A 312 -0.05 -4.85 43.86
C ALA A 312 -1.27 -4.07 44.37
N ARG A 313 -1.76 -3.10 43.57
CA ARG A 313 -2.97 -2.33 43.88
C ARG A 313 -4.21 -3.21 44.01
N ARG A 314 -4.44 -4.11 43.05
CA ARG A 314 -5.60 -5.02 43.07
C ARG A 314 -5.56 -5.97 44.26
N VAL A 315 -4.37 -6.49 44.61
CA VAL A 315 -4.19 -7.36 45.77
C VAL A 315 -4.48 -6.60 47.06
N LEU A 316 -3.92 -5.41 47.25
CA LEU A 316 -4.17 -4.61 48.44
C LEU A 316 -5.66 -4.24 48.58
N GLN A 317 -6.32 -3.86 47.49
CA GLN A 317 -7.76 -3.56 47.46
C GLN A 317 -8.60 -4.77 47.88
N GLU A 318 -8.30 -5.95 47.34
CA GLU A 318 -9.02 -7.18 47.66
C GLU A 318 -8.78 -7.60 49.13
N MET A 319 -7.54 -7.49 49.62
CA MET A 319 -7.21 -7.75 51.03
C MET A 319 -7.96 -6.81 51.97
N LEU A 320 -8.00 -5.52 51.67
CA LEU A 320 -8.72 -4.52 52.45
C LEU A 320 -10.24 -4.71 52.39
N THR A 321 -10.77 -5.05 51.21
CA THR A 321 -12.20 -5.35 51.04
C THR A 321 -12.60 -6.58 51.86
N ASN A 322 -11.76 -7.62 51.86
CA ASN A 322 -11.97 -8.81 52.68
C ASN A 322 -11.88 -8.48 54.18
N ALA A 323 -10.90 -7.68 54.60
CA ALA A 323 -10.78 -7.23 55.99
C ALA A 323 -12.01 -6.43 56.45
N LEU A 324 -12.55 -5.55 55.60
CA LEU A 324 -13.76 -4.78 55.90
C LEU A 324 -15.04 -5.62 55.89
N ARG A 325 -15.14 -6.59 54.98
CA ARG A 325 -16.30 -7.48 54.87
C ARG A 325 -16.39 -8.46 56.03
N HIS A 326 -15.24 -8.96 56.51
CA HIS A 326 -15.18 -10.03 57.50
C HIS A 326 -14.69 -9.56 58.88
N GLY A 327 -14.24 -8.31 59.01
CA GLY A 327 -13.77 -7.76 60.27
C GLY A 327 -14.90 -7.36 61.22
N ALA A 328 -14.57 -7.38 62.51
CA ALA A 328 -15.43 -6.90 63.57
C ALA A 328 -15.73 -5.39 63.39
N PRO A 329 -17.00 -4.96 63.41
CA PRO A 329 -17.35 -3.57 63.15
C PRO A 329 -16.69 -2.59 64.14
N GLY A 330 -16.12 -1.49 63.61
CA GLY A 330 -15.56 -0.40 64.41
C GLY A 330 -14.17 -0.64 65.01
N LEU A 331 -13.53 -1.78 64.70
CA LEU A 331 -12.15 -2.04 65.07
C LEU A 331 -11.19 -1.66 63.92
N PRO A 332 -9.94 -1.26 64.24
CA PRO A 332 -8.98 -0.81 63.24
C PRO A 332 -8.49 -1.95 62.35
N VAL A 333 -8.18 -1.62 61.10
CA VAL A 333 -7.47 -2.49 60.16
C VAL A 333 -6.00 -2.08 60.13
N VAL A 334 -5.09 -3.04 60.29
CA VAL A 334 -3.65 -2.78 60.26
C VAL A 334 -3.10 -3.15 58.90
N VAL A 335 -2.39 -2.23 58.26
CA VAL A 335 -1.72 -2.42 56.98
C VAL A 335 -0.22 -2.24 57.16
N ARG A 336 0.56 -3.29 56.88
CA ARG A 336 2.02 -3.21 56.89
C ARG A 336 2.57 -3.42 55.50
N GLU A 337 3.47 -2.54 55.12
CA GLU A 337 4.12 -2.53 53.81
C GLU A 337 5.62 -2.59 54.03
N THR A 338 6.26 -3.70 53.63
CA THR A 338 7.70 -3.91 53.80
C THR A 338 8.37 -3.99 52.45
N TRP A 339 9.11 -2.94 52.09
CA TRP A 339 9.92 -2.87 50.88
C TRP A 339 11.30 -3.45 51.11
N ARG A 340 11.67 -4.41 50.26
CA ARG A 340 12.98 -5.04 50.21
C ARG A 340 13.63 -4.75 48.86
N SER A 341 14.84 -5.27 48.65
CA SER A 341 15.60 -5.04 47.42
C SER A 341 15.01 -5.71 46.18
N ALA A 342 14.13 -6.70 46.33
CA ALA A 342 13.58 -7.49 45.21
C ALA A 342 12.09 -7.85 45.37
N ASP A 343 11.45 -7.43 46.46
CA ASP A 343 10.03 -7.66 46.68
C ASP A 343 9.42 -6.63 47.63
N VAL A 344 8.09 -6.48 47.53
CA VAL A 344 7.27 -5.81 48.53
C VAL A 344 6.36 -6.84 49.18
N VAL A 345 6.32 -6.81 50.51
CA VAL A 345 5.43 -7.65 51.31
C VAL A 345 4.33 -6.77 51.88
N LEU A 346 3.09 -7.10 51.51
CA LEU A 346 1.89 -6.46 52.03
C LEU A 346 1.22 -7.38 53.04
N GLU A 347 0.94 -6.86 54.23
CA GLU A 347 0.26 -7.58 55.30
C GLU A 347 -0.95 -6.75 55.72
N VAL A 348 -2.13 -7.36 55.72
CA VAL A 348 -3.37 -6.75 56.18
C VAL A 348 -3.93 -7.61 57.30
N GLU A 349 -4.12 -7.00 58.46
CA GLU A 349 -4.66 -7.64 59.65
C GLU A 349 -5.94 -6.94 60.09
N ASN A 350 -6.92 -7.73 60.51
CA ASN A 350 -8.14 -7.23 61.13
C ASN A 350 -8.61 -8.19 62.23
N VAL A 351 -9.25 -7.64 63.25
CA VAL A 351 -9.93 -8.46 64.25
C VAL A 351 -11.18 -9.07 63.62
N VAL A 352 -11.40 -10.36 63.83
CA VAL A 352 -12.60 -11.09 63.41
C VAL A 352 -13.41 -11.42 64.66
N GLY A 353 -14.74 -11.27 64.62
CA GLY A 353 -15.60 -11.63 65.74
C GLY A 353 -15.77 -13.15 65.88
N ASP A 354 -16.13 -13.62 67.08
CA ASP A 354 -16.51 -15.00 67.36
C ASP A 354 -17.68 -15.44 66.46
N GLY A 355 -17.40 -16.01 65.27
CA GLY A 355 -18.46 -16.63 64.48
C GLY A 355 -18.36 -16.73 62.95
N THR A 356 -17.25 -16.41 62.27
CA THR A 356 -17.24 -16.58 60.79
C THR A 356 -15.93 -17.10 60.19
N THR A 357 -15.73 -18.42 60.21
CA THR A 357 -14.80 -19.13 59.31
C THR A 357 -15.59 -19.78 58.17
N GLY A 358 -16.07 -18.99 57.21
CA GLY A 358 -16.93 -19.53 56.15
C GLY A 358 -17.31 -18.57 55.03
N GLY A 359 -16.35 -17.82 54.48
CA GLY A 359 -16.54 -17.09 53.22
C GLY A 359 -16.01 -17.91 52.04
N SER A 360 -16.66 -17.86 50.86
CA SER A 360 -16.22 -18.62 49.70
C SER A 360 -14.78 -18.22 49.30
N GLY A 361 -13.81 -19.14 49.40
CA GLY A 361 -12.38 -18.93 49.15
C GLY A 361 -11.98 -18.44 47.76
N ARG A 362 -12.95 -18.11 46.90
CA ARG A 362 -12.75 -17.60 45.53
C ARG A 362 -11.89 -16.33 45.47
N GLY A 363 -12.01 -15.43 46.45
CA GLY A 363 -11.16 -14.22 46.53
C GLY A 363 -9.70 -14.56 46.83
N ILE A 364 -9.47 -15.51 47.75
CA ILE A 364 -8.14 -16.01 48.14
C ILE A 364 -7.50 -16.76 46.97
N ASP A 365 -8.23 -17.65 46.31
CA ASP A 365 -7.74 -18.42 45.15
C ASP A 365 -7.37 -17.50 43.96
N GLY A 366 -8.16 -16.44 43.74
CA GLY A 366 -7.90 -15.43 42.72
C GLY A 366 -6.64 -14.61 43.00
N MET A 367 -6.42 -14.20 44.26
CA MET A 367 -5.21 -13.52 44.69
C MET A 367 -3.97 -14.43 44.57
N HIS A 368 -4.09 -15.68 45.02
CA HIS A 368 -3.03 -16.68 44.92
C HIS A 368 -2.61 -16.90 43.46
N THR A 369 -3.56 -17.23 42.58
CA THR A 369 -3.29 -17.48 41.15
C THR A 369 -2.62 -16.29 40.47
N ARG A 370 -3.08 -15.07 40.77
CA ARG A 370 -2.54 -13.82 40.19
C ARG A 370 -1.13 -13.52 40.67
N LEU A 371 -0.84 -13.76 41.95
CA LEU A 371 0.49 -13.53 42.51
C LEU A 371 1.50 -14.59 42.06
N THR A 372 1.08 -15.86 41.97
CA THR A 372 1.91 -16.94 41.43
C THR A 372 2.34 -16.65 39.98
N ALA A 373 1.46 -16.08 39.16
CA ALA A 373 1.78 -15.68 37.78
C ALA A 373 2.91 -14.62 37.69
N LEU A 374 3.14 -13.86 38.76
CA LEU A 374 4.22 -12.89 38.88
C LEU A 374 5.44 -13.42 39.65
N GLY A 375 5.45 -14.71 40.03
CA GLY A 375 6.49 -15.29 40.89
C GLY A 375 6.36 -14.93 42.38
N GLY A 376 5.24 -14.34 42.78
CA GLY A 376 4.89 -14.00 44.16
C GLY A 376 4.15 -15.11 44.89
N SER A 377 3.79 -14.83 46.14
CA SER A 377 3.03 -15.76 46.99
C SER A 377 1.94 -15.02 47.76
N PHE A 378 0.89 -15.75 48.11
CA PHE A 378 -0.22 -15.25 48.94
C PHE A 378 -0.53 -16.26 50.03
N ASP A 379 -0.59 -15.80 51.27
CA ASP A 379 -0.92 -16.60 52.44
C ASP A 379 -2.01 -15.88 53.23
N ALA A 380 -2.99 -16.61 53.74
CA ALA A 380 -4.02 -16.06 54.60
C ALA A 380 -4.32 -17.04 55.74
N ALA A 381 -4.33 -16.54 56.97
CA ALA A 381 -4.55 -17.34 58.16
C ALA A 381 -5.32 -16.55 59.22
N ALA A 382 -6.20 -17.24 59.95
CA ALA A 382 -6.76 -16.74 61.20
C ALA A 382 -5.96 -17.32 62.36
N LEU A 383 -5.50 -16.47 63.27
CA LEU A 383 -4.87 -16.85 64.53
C LEU A 383 -5.59 -16.12 65.67
N ASP A 384 -6.19 -16.88 66.57
CA ASP A 384 -7.09 -16.38 67.60
C ASP A 384 -8.18 -15.48 66.99
N ASP A 385 -8.29 -14.24 67.45
CA ASP A 385 -9.28 -13.25 66.99
C ASP A 385 -8.77 -12.37 65.83
N VAL A 386 -7.63 -12.70 65.23
CA VAL A 386 -7.01 -11.89 64.17
C VAL A 386 -6.91 -12.68 62.88
N PHE A 387 -7.46 -12.11 61.80
CA PHE A 387 -7.21 -12.58 60.45
C PHE A 387 -6.06 -11.80 59.84
N ALA A 388 -5.05 -12.52 59.33
CA ALA A 388 -3.89 -11.96 58.67
C ALA A 388 -3.81 -12.48 57.23
N ALA A 389 -3.82 -11.55 56.28
CA ALA A 389 -3.51 -11.83 54.89
C ALA A 389 -2.14 -11.25 54.55
N ARG A 390 -1.33 -12.02 53.83
CA ARG A 390 0.04 -11.67 53.44
C ARG A 390 0.27 -11.93 51.97
N ALA A 391 0.71 -10.91 51.24
CA ALA A 391 1.07 -11.00 49.85
C ALA A 391 2.55 -10.62 49.66
N ARG A 392 3.32 -11.49 49.00
CA ARG A 392 4.68 -11.19 48.54
C ARG A 392 4.63 -10.94 47.03
N ILE A 393 5.05 -9.74 46.63
CA ILE A 393 5.07 -9.32 45.23
C ILE A 393 6.54 -9.06 44.85
N PRO A 394 7.18 -9.94 44.06
CA PRO A 394 8.52 -9.69 43.57
C PRO A 394 8.50 -8.57 42.53
N PHE A 395 9.58 -7.80 42.50
CA PHE A 395 9.80 -6.78 41.49
C PHE A 395 11.29 -6.71 41.14
N ASP A 396 11.57 -6.43 39.88
CA ASP A 396 12.90 -6.01 39.46
C ASP A 396 13.01 -4.49 39.63
N VAL A 397 14.00 -4.05 40.41
CA VAL A 397 14.34 -2.63 40.51
C VAL A 397 14.68 -2.15 39.10
N GLN A 398 13.93 -1.19 38.56
CA GLN A 398 14.31 -0.54 37.30
C GLN A 398 15.77 -0.09 37.42
N GLY A 399 16.61 -0.65 36.55
CA GLY A 399 18.03 -0.34 36.49
C GLY A 399 18.25 1.16 36.47
N GLY A 400 19.02 1.65 37.44
CA GLY A 400 19.72 2.92 37.31
C GLY A 400 20.60 2.89 36.04
N PRO A 401 20.93 4.06 35.48
CA PRO A 401 21.44 4.17 34.12
C PRO A 401 22.71 3.35 33.92
N VAL A 402 22.77 2.66 32.78
CA VAL A 402 23.99 2.11 32.22
C VAL A 402 25.05 3.21 32.21
N ARG A 403 26.16 3.00 32.93
CA ARG A 403 27.39 3.77 32.79
C ARG A 403 28.48 2.87 32.26
#